data_AF-W5WLU3-F1
#
_entry.id   AF-W5WLU3-F1
#
_cell.length_a   1.000
_cell.length_b   1.000
_cell.length_c   1.000
_cell.angle_alpha   90.00
_cell.angle_beta   90.00
_cell.angle_gamma   90.00
#
_symmetry.space_group_name_H-M   'P 1'
#
loop_
_entity.id
_entity.type
_entity.pdbx_description
1 polymer ?
#
loop_
_entity_poly.entity_id
_entity_poly.type
_entity_poly.pdbx_seq_one_letter_code
_entity_poly.pdbx_strand_id
1 'polypeptide(L)' 'MVTALVDDRRHLLTTGLARYTESGVVGRPSLASAKKGRVVLASLVSSFGGCLSALK' A
#
# COMPACT_ATOMS: atom_id res chain seq x y z
N MET A 1 8.76 -0.85 -32.43
CA MET A 1 9.05 -1.17 -31.01
C MET A 1 8.08 -0.36 -30.17
N VAL A 2 6.94 -0.95 -29.80
CA VAL A 2 5.84 -0.23 -29.13
C VAL A 2 6.24 -0.02 -27.67
N THR A 3 6.53 1.23 -27.30
CA THR A 3 6.52 1.67 -25.90
C THR A 3 5.11 1.46 -25.38
N ALA A 4 4.89 0.50 -24.49
CA ALA A 4 3.60 0.35 -23.83
C ALA A 4 3.31 1.66 -23.09
N LEU A 5 2.41 2.49 -23.65
CA LEU A 5 1.74 3.54 -22.90
C LEU A 5 1.08 2.81 -21.73
N VAL A 6 1.59 3.05 -20.52
CA VAL A 6 0.94 2.58 -19.31
C VAL A 6 -0.47 3.16 -19.34
N ASP A 7 -1.48 2.30 -19.45
CA ASP A 7 -2.89 2.69 -19.36
C ASP A 7 -3.08 3.61 -18.15
N ASP A 8 -3.94 4.62 -18.26
CA ASP A 8 -4.23 5.52 -17.15
C ASP A 8 -4.68 4.73 -15.91
N ARG A 9 -3.83 4.72 -14.87
CA ARG A 9 -4.06 3.98 -13.61
C ARG A 9 -4.50 4.87 -12.45
N ARG A 10 -4.85 6.14 -12.69
CA ARG A 10 -5.23 7.07 -11.59
C ARG A 10 -6.34 6.52 -10.68
N HIS A 11 -7.22 5.67 -11.23
CA HIS A 11 -8.30 5.03 -10.49
C HIS A 11 -8.09 3.52 -10.25
N LEU A 12 -6.88 2.99 -10.44
CA LEU A 12 -6.58 1.55 -10.31
C LEU A 12 -7.04 0.96 -8.98
N LEU A 13 -6.80 1.69 -7.88
CA LEU A 13 -7.16 1.25 -6.53
C LEU A 13 -8.66 1.34 -6.21
N THR A 14 -9.45 1.98 -7.09
CA THR A 14 -10.89 2.21 -6.88
C THR A 14 -11.74 1.41 -7.85
N THR A 15 -11.40 1.41 -9.14
CA THR A 15 -12.18 0.73 -10.20
C THR A 15 -11.42 -0.42 -10.86
N GLY A 16 -10.09 -0.48 -10.70
CA GLY A 16 -9.24 -1.46 -11.40
C GLY A 16 -9.01 -2.78 -10.65
N LEU A 17 -9.40 -2.88 -9.38
CA LEU A 17 -9.14 -4.06 -8.56
C LEU A 17 -10.01 -5.27 -8.91
N ALA A 18 -11.16 -5.09 -9.57
CA ALA A 18 -12.06 -6.18 -9.95
C ALA A 18 -11.39 -7.23 -10.87
N ARG A 19 -10.33 -6.84 -11.61
CA ARG A 19 -9.52 -7.77 -12.41
C ARG A 19 -8.57 -8.64 -11.57
N TYR A 20 -8.34 -8.27 -10.31
CA TYR A 20 -7.34 -8.88 -9.42
C TYR A 20 -7.97 -9.52 -8.17
N THR A 21 -9.14 -9.07 -7.75
CA THR A 21 -9.86 -9.58 -6.58
C THR A 21 -11.33 -9.24 -6.69
N GLU A 22 -12.21 -10.22 -6.47
CA GLU A 22 -13.66 -10.00 -6.43
C GLU A 22 -14.08 -9.19 -5.21
N SER A 23 -13.37 -9.37 -4.09
CA SER A 23 -13.66 -8.69 -2.83
C SER A 23 -13.19 -7.23 -2.79
N GLY A 24 -12.42 -6.79 -3.78
CA GLY A 24 -11.69 -5.51 -3.72
C GLY A 24 -10.52 -5.49 -2.71
N VAL A 25 -10.33 -6.57 -1.94
CA VAL A 25 -9.25 -6.70 -0.97
C VAL A 25 -8.08 -7.47 -1.59
N VAL A 26 -6.89 -6.88 -1.53
CA VAL A 26 -5.64 -7.53 -1.89
C VAL A 26 -4.96 -8.00 -0.59
N GLY A 27 -4.68 -9.30 -0.49
CA GLY A 27 -4.07 -9.92 0.69
C GLY A 27 -5.08 -10.60 1.61
N ARG A 28 -4.73 -10.78 2.90
CA ARG A 28 -5.54 -11.55 3.87
C ARG A 28 -5.68 -10.82 5.21
N PRO A 29 -6.55 -9.78 5.30
CA PRO A 29 -6.71 -8.97 6.51
C PRO A 29 -7.13 -9.77 7.75
N SER A 30 -7.80 -10.91 7.58
CA SER A 30 -8.16 -11.79 8.69
C SER A 30 -6.98 -12.37 9.47
N LEU A 31 -5.76 -12.30 8.91
CA LEU A 31 -4.52 -12.65 9.62
C LEU A 31 -3.88 -11.46 10.36
N ALA A 32 -4.51 -10.29 10.35
CA ALA A 32 -4.02 -9.13 11.09
C ALA A 32 -4.08 -9.37 12.60
N SER A 33 -3.14 -8.75 13.33
CA SER A 33 -3.15 -8.78 14.79
C SER A 33 -2.55 -7.49 15.35
N ALA A 34 -2.95 -7.13 16.57
CA ALA A 34 -2.43 -5.96 17.26
C ALA A 34 -0.89 -6.01 17.42
N LYS A 35 -0.32 -7.21 17.62
CA LYS A 35 1.13 -7.41 17.70
C LYS A 35 1.82 -7.02 16.38
N LYS A 36 1.28 -7.46 15.23
CA LYS A 36 1.82 -7.08 13.91
C LYS A 36 1.77 -5.57 13.70
N GLY A 37 0.65 -4.93 14.08
CA GLY A 37 0.50 -3.48 13.99
C GLY A 37 1.57 -2.71 14.78
N ARG A 38 1.82 -3.10 16.03
CA ARG A 38 2.87 -2.46 16.86
C ARG A 38 4.27 -2.59 16.24
N VAL A 39 4.61 -3.77 15.72
CA VAL A 39 5.93 -4.01 15.09
C VAL A 39 6.09 -3.15 13.84
N VAL A 40 5.08 -3.09 12.98
CA VAL A 40 5.12 -2.27 11.76
C VAL A 40 5.27 -0.79 12.09
N LEU A 41 4.49 -0.28 13.04
CA LEU A 41 4.58 1.13 13.44
C LEU A 41 5.96 1.48 14.00
N ALA A 42 6.52 0.64 14.88
CA ALA A 42 7.86 0.86 15.41
C ALA A 42 8.93 0.88 14.29
N SER A 43 8.83 -0.04 13.33
CA SER A 43 9.74 -0.09 12.17
C SER A 43 9.62 1.15 11.28
N LEU A 44 8.41 1.62 11.00
CA LEU A 44 8.17 2.82 10.19
C LEU A 44 8.72 4.08 10.88
N VAL A 45 8.44 4.26 12.18
CA VAL A 45 8.97 5.41 12.94
C VAL A 45 10.50 5.39 12.97
N SER A 46 11.11 4.23 13.22
CA SER A 46 12.56 4.07 13.21
C SER A 46 13.17 4.41 11.84
N SER A 47 12.54 3.95 10.76
CA SER A 47 13.08 4.12 9.40
C SER A 47 12.88 5.53 8.84
N PHE A 48 11.76 6.18 9.18
CA PHE A 48 11.35 7.46 8.57
C PHE A 48 11.36 8.64 9.55
N GLY A 49 11.80 8.47 10.80
CA GLY A 49 11.84 9.53 11.80
C GLY A 49 12.64 10.77 11.35
N GLY A 50 13.72 10.57 10.58
CA GLY A 50 14.48 11.65 9.95
C GLY A 50 13.66 12.41 8.90
N CYS A 51 12.95 11.69 8.02
CA CYS A 51 12.07 12.31 7.02
C CYS A 51 10.96 13.14 7.67
N LEU A 52 10.32 12.61 8.72
CA LEU A 52 9.28 13.33 9.45
C LEU A 52 9.84 14.59 10.14
N SER A 53 11.10 14.53 10.60
CA SER A 53 11.75 15.68 11.22
C SER A 53 12.06 16.81 10.24
N ALA A 54 12.30 16.48 8.97
CA ALA A 54 12.56 17.45 7.91
C ALA A 54 11.31 18.18 7.38
N LEU A 55 10.11 17.78 7.80
CA LEU A 55 8.82 18.42 7.45
C LEU A 55 8.37 19.50 8.46
N LYS A 56 9.20 19.78 9.47
CA LYS A 56 8.99 20.91 10.38
C LYS A 56 9.42 22.22 9.73
#